data_AF-A0A8I3A070-F1
#
_entry.id   AF-A0A8I3A070-F1
#
_cell.length_a   1.000
_cell.length_b   1.000
_cell.length_c   1.000
_cell.angle_alpha   90.00
_cell.angle_beta   90.00
_cell.angle_gamma   90.00
#
_symmetry.space_group_name_H-M   'P 1'
#
loop_
_entity.id
_entity.type
_entity.pdbx_description
1 polymer ?
#
loop_
_entity_poly.entity_id
_entity_poly.type
_entity_poly.pdbx_seq_one_letter_code
_entity_poly.pdbx_strand_id
1 'polypeptide(L)'
;MPLPKVPHRLPEVVQAAFGRARSQGDLTYFETQVTIIAPSSIPFQLRFAPALASKPTAPKSKTAATTQKPFDPFESPENGPLYVGEIAPAHNLVLNKFAIVPEHFILATKDFKEQTHLLEANDLAATYACIEAYRQYGLDTNTDASPTGIFSYCQ
;
A
#
# COMPACT_ATOMS: atom_id res chain seq x y z
N MET A 1 -4.20 -24.97 2.28
CA MET A 1 -2.97 -24.46 1.63
C MET A 1 -2.09 -23.85 2.71
N PRO A 2 -0.76 -24.06 2.68
CA PRO A 2 0.14 -23.40 3.62
C PRO A 2 0.13 -21.88 3.37
N LEU A 3 0.20 -21.08 4.43
CA LEU A 3 0.27 -19.63 4.30
C LEU A 3 1.59 -19.22 3.62
N PRO A 4 1.55 -18.23 2.71
CA PRO A 4 2.76 -17.75 2.07
C PRO A 4 3.67 -17.09 3.11
N LYS A 5 4.98 -17.13 2.85
CA LYS A 5 5.97 -16.55 3.74
C LYS A 5 5.96 -15.03 3.57
N VAL A 6 5.68 -14.33 4.66
CA VAL A 6 5.81 -12.88 4.77
C VAL A 6 7.18 -12.51 5.36
N PRO A 7 7.73 -11.32 5.04
CA PRO A 7 8.92 -10.81 5.71
C PRO A 7 8.78 -10.85 7.24
N HIS A 8 9.83 -11.30 7.92
CA HIS A 8 9.85 -11.32 9.38
C HIS A 8 9.72 -9.89 9.93
N ARG A 9 8.82 -9.68 10.91
CA ARG A 9 8.46 -8.35 11.43
C ARG A 9 8.07 -7.37 10.32
N LEU A 10 7.14 -7.78 9.47
CA LEU A 10 6.60 -6.98 8.37
C LEU A 10 6.33 -5.51 8.73
N PRO A 11 5.73 -5.15 9.89
CA PRO A 11 5.51 -3.75 10.23
C PRO A 11 6.79 -2.91 10.33
N GLU A 12 7.86 -3.45 10.94
CA GLU A 12 9.15 -2.75 11.03
C GLU A 12 9.80 -2.56 9.65
N VAL A 13 9.67 -3.57 8.79
CA VAL A 13 10.19 -3.52 7.41
C VAL A 13 9.47 -2.45 6.60
N VAL A 14 8.14 -2.40 6.68
CA VAL A 14 7.30 -1.40 6.01
C VAL A 14 7.59 0.00 6.56
N GLN A 15 7.67 0.16 7.88
CA GLN A 15 8.00 1.43 8.52
C GLN A 15 9.37 1.95 8.09
N ALA A 16 10.39 1.08 8.09
CA ALA A 16 11.73 1.46 7.66
C ALA A 16 11.76 1.82 6.16
N ALA A 17 11.04 1.09 5.31
CA ALA A 17 10.92 1.41 3.89
C ALA A 17 10.21 2.75 3.67
N PHE A 18 9.12 3.01 4.39
CA PHE A 18 8.37 4.26 4.32
C PHE A 18 9.22 5.46 4.73
N GLY A 19 9.99 5.34 5.83
CA GLY A 19 10.92 6.37 6.28
C GLY A 19 12.00 6.70 5.24
N ARG A 20 12.59 5.67 4.60
CA ARG A 20 13.59 5.84 3.54
C ARG A 20 13.00 6.51 2.30
N ALA A 21 11.89 5.98 1.77
CA ALA A 21 11.26 6.52 0.56
C ALA A 21 10.79 7.98 0.75
N ARG A 22 10.30 8.31 1.96
CA ARG A 22 9.91 9.68 2.31
C ARG A 22 11.12 10.63 2.39
N SER A 23 12.24 10.20 2.98
CA SER A 23 13.42 11.06 3.12
C SER A 23 14.14 11.31 1.79
N GLN A 24 14.05 10.37 0.85
CA GLN A 24 14.59 10.47 -0.51
C GLN A 24 13.68 11.24 -1.47
N GLY A 25 12.42 11.49 -1.08
CA GLY A 25 11.43 12.18 -1.92
C GLY A 25 10.72 11.28 -2.94
N ASP A 26 10.93 9.96 -2.86
CA ASP A 26 10.28 8.98 -3.73
C ASP A 26 8.80 8.76 -3.37
N LEU A 27 8.45 9.00 -2.10
CA LEU A 27 7.09 8.95 -1.57
C LEU A 27 6.64 10.33 -1.07
N THR A 28 5.43 10.72 -1.44
CA THR A 28 4.74 11.91 -0.93
C THR A 28 3.71 11.49 0.11
N TYR A 29 3.93 11.90 1.36
CA TYR A 29 2.97 11.73 2.44
C TYR A 29 2.13 12.99 2.61
N PHE A 30 0.81 12.84 2.60
CA PHE A 30 -0.13 13.92 2.85
C PHE A 30 -0.58 13.91 4.30
N GLU A 31 -0.27 14.97 5.03
CA GLU A 31 -0.73 15.13 6.40
C GLU A 31 -2.27 15.20 6.44
N THR A 32 -2.86 14.43 7.34
CA THR A 32 -4.32 14.33 7.47
C THR A 32 -4.78 14.45 8.90
N GLN A 33 -5.94 15.07 9.07
CA GLN A 33 -6.65 15.13 10.34
C GLN A 33 -7.68 14.01 10.39
N VAL A 34 -7.76 13.29 11.51
CA VAL A 34 -8.70 12.19 11.70
C VAL A 34 -9.66 12.53 12.82
N THR A 35 -10.95 12.34 12.58
CA THR A 35 -11.99 12.40 13.62
C THR A 35 -12.94 11.22 13.49
N ILE A 36 -13.48 10.74 14.61
CA ILE A 36 -14.55 9.75 14.60
C ILE A 36 -15.87 10.51 14.68
N ILE A 37 -16.81 10.18 13.80
CA ILE A 37 -18.18 10.70 13.81
C ILE A 37 -19.15 9.54 14.00
N ALA A 38 -20.19 9.72 14.80
CA ALA A 38 -21.21 8.69 15.05
C ALA A 38 -22.61 9.27 14.83
N PRO A 39 -23.01 9.54 13.57
CA PRO A 39 -24.36 10.03 13.25
C PRO A 39 -25.45 8.96 13.47
N SER A 40 -25.07 7.68 13.62
CA SER A 40 -25.95 6.54 13.88
C SER A 40 -25.25 5.51 14.77
N SER A 41 -25.77 4.27 14.82
CA SER A 41 -25.20 3.17 15.63
C SER A 41 -23.81 2.70 15.17
N ILE A 42 -23.35 3.11 13.99
CA ILE A 42 -22.07 2.71 13.42
C ILE A 42 -21.14 3.93 13.42
N PRO A 43 -19.98 3.88 14.11
CA PRO A 43 -18.99 4.95 14.06
C PRO A 43 -18.28 4.97 12.70
N PHE A 44 -18.00 6.16 12.19
CA PHE A 44 -17.22 6.40 10.97
C PHE A 44 -15.93 7.14 11.31
N GLN A 45 -14.84 6.75 10.65
CA GLN A 45 -13.59 7.49 10.71
C GLN A 45 -13.51 8.46 9.53
N LEU A 46 -13.60 9.75 9.80
CA LEU A 46 -13.42 10.81 8.80
C LEU A 46 -11.94 11.22 8.76
N ARG A 47 -11.33 11.15 7.57
CA ARG A 47 -9.97 11.61 7.33
C ARG A 47 -9.99 12.81 6.37
N PHE A 48 -9.56 13.97 6.85
CA PHE A 48 -9.49 15.20 6.07
C PHE A 48 -8.06 15.45 5.58
N ALA A 49 -7.90 15.56 4.26
CA ALA A 49 -6.63 15.70 3.56
C ALA A 49 -6.66 16.93 2.63
N PRO A 50 -6.41 18.15 3.14
CA PRO A 50 -6.57 19.38 2.36
C PRO A 50 -5.66 19.42 1.12
N ALA A 51 -4.48 18.80 1.20
CA ALA A 51 -3.51 18.74 0.10
C ALA A 51 -4.04 18.01 -1.16
N LEU A 52 -5.05 17.14 -1.03
CA LEU A 52 -5.65 16.45 -2.19
C LEU A 52 -6.54 17.36 -3.04
N ALA A 53 -6.96 18.52 -2.51
CA ALA A 53 -7.73 19.51 -3.28
C ALA A 53 -6.88 20.12 -4.40
N SER A 54 -5.57 20.20 -4.20
CA SER A 54 -4.61 20.71 -5.17
C SER A 54 -4.03 19.56 -5.99
N LYS A 55 -4.79 19.00 -6.93
CA LYS A 55 -4.19 18.09 -7.92
C LYS A 55 -3.11 18.86 -8.69
N PRO A 56 -1.85 18.36 -8.76
CA PRO A 56 -0.91 18.90 -9.73
C PRO A 56 -1.57 18.75 -11.10
N THR A 57 -1.72 19.87 -11.80
CA THR A 57 -2.20 19.85 -13.18
C THR A 57 -1.15 19.07 -13.95
N ALA A 58 -1.50 17.85 -14.38
CA ALA A 58 -0.63 17.08 -15.25
C ALA A 58 -0.25 18.01 -16.41
N PRO A 59 1.05 18.19 -16.73
CA PRO A 59 1.39 18.93 -17.93
C PRO A 59 0.68 18.23 -19.08
N LYS A 60 -0.22 18.96 -19.76
CA LYS A 60 -0.85 18.50 -20.99
C LYS A 60 0.27 18.33 -22.00
N SER A 61 0.91 17.15 -22.02
CA SER A 61 1.84 16.76 -23.07
C SER A 61 1.04 16.67 -24.36
N LYS A 62 0.98 17.79 -25.07
CA LYS A 62 0.59 17.84 -26.47
C LYS A 62 1.77 17.34 -27.28
N THR A 63 1.93 16.02 -27.40
CA THR A 63 2.77 15.48 -28.46
C THR A 63 2.41 14.02 -28.77
N ALA A 64 1.81 13.89 -29.95
CA ALA A 64 1.89 12.78 -30.90
C ALA A 64 1.67 11.34 -30.41
N ALA A 65 0.70 10.72 -31.07
CA ALA A 65 0.54 9.28 -31.20
C ALA A 65 1.87 8.54 -31.38
N THR A 66 2.27 7.78 -30.37
CA THR A 66 3.10 6.59 -30.52
C THR A 66 2.51 5.50 -29.63
N THR A 67 2.37 4.31 -30.19
CA THR A 67 1.86 3.06 -29.58
C THR A 67 2.74 2.60 -28.42
N GLN A 68 2.90 3.41 -27.37
CA GLN A 68 3.60 3.04 -26.16
C GLN A 68 2.61 2.36 -25.21
N LYS A 69 3.01 1.17 -24.73
CA LYS A 69 2.31 0.40 -23.71
C LYS A 69 1.93 1.35 -22.56
N PRO A 70 0.70 1.27 -22.02
CA PRO A 70 0.33 2.06 -20.84
C PRO A 70 1.41 1.89 -19.76
N PHE A 71 1.91 2.98 -19.21
CA PHE A 71 2.89 2.93 -18.12
C PHE A 71 2.23 2.28 -16.90
N ASP A 72 2.70 1.08 -16.54
CA ASP A 72 2.28 0.37 -15.35
C ASP A 72 3.28 0.63 -14.21
N PRO A 73 2.89 1.38 -13.15
CA PRO A 73 3.78 1.67 -12.03
C PRO A 73 4.16 0.43 -11.20
N PHE A 74 3.51 -0.72 -11.44
CA PHE A 74 3.76 -1.99 -10.76
C PHE A 74 4.47 -3.01 -11.66
N GLU A 75 4.85 -2.64 -12.89
CA GLU A 75 5.71 -3.47 -13.74
C GLU A 75 7.16 -3.42 -13.22
N SER A 76 7.68 -4.57 -12.76
CA SER A 76 9.02 -4.71 -12.17
C SER A 76 9.35 -3.77 -10.99
N PRO A 77 8.56 -3.81 -9.89
CA PRO A 77 8.76 -2.91 -8.77
C PRO A 77 10.05 -3.22 -7.99
N GLU A 78 10.65 -4.41 -8.13
CA GLU A 78 11.85 -4.86 -7.40
C GLU A 78 13.06 -3.93 -7.54
N ASN A 79 13.13 -3.15 -8.61
CA ASN A 79 14.21 -2.18 -8.86
C ASN A 79 13.86 -0.75 -8.38
N GLY A 80 12.63 -0.55 -7.91
CA GLY A 80 12.09 0.76 -7.55
C GLY A 80 12.32 1.15 -6.09
N PRO A 81 12.37 2.46 -5.78
CA PRO A 81 12.57 2.95 -4.41
C PRO A 81 11.39 2.68 -3.46
N LEU A 82 10.23 2.30 -4.01
CA LEU A 82 9.01 2.00 -3.26
C LEU A 82 8.87 0.51 -2.91
N TYR A 83 9.80 -0.34 -3.35
CA TYR A 83 9.74 -1.77 -3.08
C TYR A 83 10.06 -2.09 -1.62
N VAL A 84 9.20 -2.89 -1.01
CA VAL A 84 9.36 -3.36 0.38
C VAL A 84 9.88 -4.79 0.41
N GLY A 85 9.40 -5.66 -0.49
CA GLY A 85 9.76 -7.06 -0.53
C GLY A 85 8.78 -7.90 -1.33
N GLU A 86 8.92 -9.22 -1.22
CA GLU A 86 8.09 -10.21 -1.91
C GLU A 86 7.26 -11.03 -0.91
N ILE A 87 6.03 -11.39 -1.29
CA ILE A 87 5.29 -12.52 -0.73
C ILE A 87 5.21 -13.60 -1.79
N ALA A 88 6.15 -14.54 -1.68
CA ALA A 88 6.27 -15.63 -2.63
C ALA A 88 5.01 -16.52 -2.60
N PRO A 89 4.56 -17.02 -3.77
CA PRO A 89 5.22 -16.89 -5.08
C PRO A 89 4.71 -15.72 -5.94
N ALA A 90 3.60 -15.07 -5.59
CA ALA A 90 2.79 -14.33 -6.56
C ALA A 90 2.71 -12.81 -6.38
N HIS A 91 3.16 -12.27 -5.23
CA HIS A 91 2.93 -10.86 -4.90
C HIS A 91 4.21 -10.11 -4.52
N ASN A 92 4.24 -8.84 -4.89
CA ASN A 92 5.21 -7.83 -4.45
C ASN A 92 4.53 -6.88 -3.45
N LEU A 93 5.27 -6.44 -2.44
CA LEU A 93 4.86 -5.35 -1.56
C LEU A 93 5.51 -4.05 -2.03
N VAL A 94 4.67 -3.06 -2.33
CA VAL A 94 5.11 -1.75 -2.82
C VAL A 94 4.45 -0.65 -1.99
N LEU A 95 5.20 0.35 -1.57
CA LEU A 95 4.63 1.50 -0.88
C LEU A 95 3.74 2.31 -1.82
N ASN A 96 2.63 2.83 -1.30
CA ASN A 96 1.83 3.81 -2.04
C ASN A 96 2.61 5.12 -2.16
N LYS A 97 2.95 5.51 -3.39
CA LYS A 97 3.68 6.75 -3.70
C LYS A 97 3.02 8.01 -3.14
N PHE A 98 1.68 8.01 -3.07
CA PHE A 98 0.85 9.13 -2.64
C PHE A 98 0.08 8.76 -1.37
N ALA A 99 0.82 8.55 -0.29
CA ALA A 99 0.30 8.01 0.96
C ALA A 99 -0.50 9.06 1.74
N ILE A 100 -1.77 8.76 2.00
CA ILE A 100 -2.63 9.53 2.91
C ILE A 100 -2.53 8.96 4.33
N VAL A 101 -2.34 7.65 4.41
CA VAL A 101 -2.14 6.90 5.65
C VAL A 101 -0.66 6.53 5.72
N PRO A 102 0.03 6.77 6.85
CA PRO A 102 1.42 6.34 7.02
C PRO A 102 1.56 4.85 6.75
N GLU A 103 2.70 4.43 6.19
CA GLU A 103 3.03 3.01 6.01
C GLU A 103 2.05 2.25 5.08
N HIS A 104 1.23 2.98 4.31
CA HIS A 104 0.31 2.38 3.34
C HIS A 104 1.08 1.69 2.22
N PHE A 105 0.89 0.39 2.11
CA PHE A 105 1.47 -0.43 1.05
C PHE A 105 0.40 -1.15 0.23
N ILE A 106 0.82 -1.61 -0.94
CA ILE A 106 0.04 -2.27 -1.97
C ILE A 106 0.60 -3.69 -2.14
N LEU A 107 -0.30 -4.67 -2.14
CA LEU A 107 0.00 -6.02 -2.62
C LEU A 107 -0.26 -6.05 -4.13
N ALA A 108 0.80 -6.04 -4.92
CA ALA A 108 0.78 -6.08 -6.39
C ALA A 108 1.08 -7.50 -6.88
N THR A 109 0.35 -7.99 -7.89
CA THR A 109 0.69 -9.29 -8.51
C THR A 109 1.96 -9.16 -9.35
N LYS A 110 2.77 -10.22 -9.39
CA LYS A 110 3.96 -10.28 -10.25
C LYS A 110 3.59 -10.34 -11.72
N ASP A 111 2.58 -11.14 -12.03
CA ASP A 111 1.99 -11.21 -13.34
C ASP A 111 0.91 -10.13 -13.45
N PHE A 112 0.87 -9.43 -14.58
CA PHE A 112 -0.16 -8.45 -14.87
C PHE A 112 -1.54 -9.09 -14.84
N LYS A 113 -2.46 -8.52 -14.06
CA LYS A 113 -3.87 -8.91 -14.01
C LYS A 113 -4.74 -7.67 -14.04
N GLU A 114 -5.93 -7.78 -14.64
CA GLU A 114 -6.87 -6.65 -14.63
C GLU A 114 -7.47 -6.48 -13.23
N GLN A 115 -7.53 -5.25 -12.72
CA GLN A 115 -8.14 -4.93 -11.40
C GLN A 115 -9.61 -5.33 -11.27
N THR A 116 -10.30 -5.57 -12.38
CA THR A 116 -11.68 -6.08 -12.43
C THR A 116 -11.77 -7.60 -12.24
N HIS A 117 -10.64 -8.29 -12.25
CA HIS A 117 -10.59 -9.74 -12.07
C HIS A 117 -10.94 -10.12 -10.63
N LEU A 118 -11.46 -11.33 -10.47
CA LEU A 118 -11.77 -11.85 -9.14
C LEU A 118 -10.48 -12.09 -8.34
N LEU A 119 -10.58 -11.94 -7.02
CA LEU A 119 -9.50 -12.30 -6.10
C LEU A 119 -9.31 -13.82 -6.13
N GLU A 120 -8.10 -14.26 -6.40
CA GLU A 120 -7.73 -15.67 -6.40
C GLU A 120 -7.35 -16.16 -5.00
N ALA A 121 -7.25 -17.48 -4.85
CA ALA A 121 -6.85 -18.09 -3.58
C ALA A 121 -5.48 -17.57 -3.06
N ASN A 122 -4.54 -17.30 -3.97
CA ASN A 122 -3.23 -16.76 -3.62
C ASN A 122 -3.32 -15.32 -3.09
N ASP A 123 -4.22 -14.50 -3.65
CA ASP A 123 -4.43 -13.11 -3.26
C ASP A 123 -4.98 -13.02 -1.85
N LEU A 124 -5.97 -13.87 -1.54
CA LEU A 124 -6.56 -13.99 -0.21
C LEU A 124 -5.55 -14.53 0.80
N ALA A 125 -4.73 -15.52 0.41
CA ALA A 125 -3.71 -16.08 1.29
C ALA A 125 -2.61 -15.07 1.62
N ALA A 126 -2.14 -14.30 0.64
CA ALA A 126 -1.15 -13.24 0.83
C ALA A 126 -1.69 -12.11 1.72
N THR A 127 -2.94 -11.68 1.45
CA THR A 127 -3.64 -10.68 2.25
C THR A 127 -3.79 -11.13 3.70
N TYR A 128 -4.26 -12.35 3.92
CA TYR A 128 -4.44 -12.90 5.25
C TYR A 128 -3.12 -13.05 6.01
N ALA A 129 -2.05 -13.49 5.33
CA ALA A 129 -0.73 -13.59 5.94
C ALA A 129 -0.19 -12.22 6.39
N CYS A 130 -0.47 -11.14 5.64
CA CYS A 130 -0.12 -9.78 6.06
C CYS A 130 -0.90 -9.34 7.29
N ILE A 131 -2.22 -9.57 7.32
CA ILE A 131 -3.07 -9.25 8.47
C ILE A 131 -2.55 -9.93 9.74
N GLU A 132 -2.28 -11.24 9.64
CA GLU A 132 -1.77 -12.02 10.78
C GLU A 132 -0.38 -11.55 11.23
N ALA A 133 0.49 -11.14 10.31
CA ALA A 133 1.79 -10.57 10.66
C ALA A 133 1.67 -9.27 11.48
N TYR A 134 0.74 -8.37 11.11
CA TYR A 134 0.46 -7.15 11.86
C TYR A 134 -0.19 -7.45 13.21
N ARG A 135 -1.11 -8.42 13.24
CA ARG A 135 -1.75 -8.87 14.47
C ARG A 135 -0.73 -9.43 15.46
N GLN A 136 0.12 -10.34 15.01
CA GLN A 136 1.15 -10.96 15.86
C GLN A 136 2.14 -9.91 16.37
N TYR A 137 2.56 -8.98 15.52
CA TYR A 137 3.43 -7.89 15.92
C TYR A 137 2.84 -7.07 17.07
N GLY A 138 1.55 -6.69 16.99
CA GLY A 138 0.88 -5.95 18.07
C GLY A 138 0.80 -6.73 19.38
N LEU A 139 0.64 -8.06 19.32
CA LEU A 139 0.68 -8.92 20.51
C LEU A 139 2.09 -8.98 21.12
N ASP A 140 3.13 -9.09 20.28
CA ASP A 140 4.52 -9.22 20.72
C ASP A 140 5.06 -7.93 21.34
N THR A 141 4.63 -6.76 20.84
CA THR A 141 5.14 -5.46 21.30
C THR A 141 4.33 -4.84 22.43
N ASN A 142 3.21 -5.47 22.84
CA ASN A 142 2.31 -5.00 23.91
C ASN A 142 1.92 -3.52 23.75
N THR A 143 1.77 -3.10 22.49
CA THR A 143 1.44 -1.73 22.15
C THR A 143 -0.08 -1.63 22.10
N ASP A 144 -0.69 -0.85 22.99
CA ASP A 144 -2.11 -0.47 22.96
C ASP A 144 -2.47 0.42 21.74
N ALA A 145 -1.52 0.59 20.82
CA ALA A 145 -1.71 1.30 19.56
C ALA A 145 -2.50 0.41 18.60
N SER A 146 -3.66 0.92 18.15
CA SER A 146 -4.40 0.31 17.04
C SER A 146 -3.45 0.04 15.87
N PRO A 147 -3.50 -1.14 15.22
CA PRO A 147 -2.61 -1.45 14.11
C PRO A 147 -2.82 -0.42 13.00
N THR A 148 -1.82 0.45 12.78
CA THR A 148 -1.90 1.60 11.88
C THR A 148 -1.70 1.26 10.41
N GLY A 149 -1.37 0.00 10.10
CA GLY A 149 -1.16 -0.47 8.74
C GLY A 149 -2.49 -0.62 7.99
N ILE A 150 -2.79 0.31 7.10
CA ILE A 150 -3.79 0.10 6.04
C ILE A 150 -3.03 -0.43 4.83
N PHE A 151 -3.47 -1.57 4.29
CA PHE A 151 -2.97 -2.07 3.01
C PHE A 151 -4.09 -2.00 1.98
N SER A 152 -3.71 -1.82 0.72
CA SER A 152 -4.62 -1.94 -0.41
C SER A 152 -4.17 -3.08 -1.31
N TYR A 153 -5.13 -3.74 -1.94
CA TYR A 153 -4.85 -4.73 -2.96
C TYR A 153 -4.97 -4.08 -4.33
N CYS A 154 -3.97 -4.26 -5.18
CA CYS A 154 -4.02 -3.85 -6.58
C CYS A 154 -3.51 -5.01 -7.43
N GLN A 155 -4.32 -5.47 -8.37
CA GLN A 155 -3.87 -6.33 -9.46
C GLN A 155 -3.13 -5.50 -10.51
#